data_AF-A0A7G5MY88-F1
#
_entry.id   AF-A0A7G5MY88-F1
#
_cell.length_a   1.000
_cell.length_b   1.000
_cell.length_c   1.000
_cell.angle_alpha   90.00
_cell.angle_beta   90.00
_cell.angle_gamma   90.00
#
_symmetry.space_group_name_H-M   'P 1'
#
loop_
_entity.id
_entity.type
_entity.pdbx_description
1 polymer ?
#
loop_
_entity_poly.entity_id
_entity_poly.type
_entity_poly.pdbx_seq_one_letter_code
_entity_poly.pdbx_strand_id
1 'polypeptide(L)'
;MFVLFQEGKRISLSDTKIFLEPGYLYLIDFIFLATPETDSFMQITPKINGVLKLLYSFFAPTGSASRNTSASGSFTVPVMGDSTNVSFNLTYPDKVKNIDISGAVSVTMLHKIKNCSTVRPDVSIQNS
;
A
#
# COMPACT_ATOMS: atom_id res chain seq x y z
N MET A 1 2.95 -13.67 -20.23
CA MET A 1 3.27 -12.89 -19.01
C MET A 1 2.21 -11.82 -18.89
N PHE A 2 1.26 -11.99 -17.97
CA PHE A 2 0.17 -11.03 -17.75
C PHE A 2 0.71 -9.88 -16.91
N VAL A 3 0.77 -8.70 -17.51
CA VAL A 3 1.12 -7.47 -16.80
C VAL A 3 -0.16 -6.95 -16.15
N LEU A 4 -0.24 -7.07 -14.81
CA LEU A 4 -1.39 -6.65 -13.99
C LEU A 4 -1.36 -5.15 -13.63
N PHE A 5 -0.32 -4.40 -13.99
CA PHE A 5 -0.14 -2.97 -13.69
C PHE A 5 0.65 -2.24 -14.79
N GLN A 6 0.26 -1.00 -15.12
CA GLN A 6 1.05 -0.14 -15.99
C GLN A 6 1.95 0.76 -15.14
N GLU A 7 3.25 0.44 -15.08
CA GLU A 7 4.24 1.36 -14.51
C GLU A 7 4.21 2.68 -15.27
N GLY A 8 4.15 3.79 -14.54
CA GLY A 8 4.21 5.14 -15.08
C GLY A 8 5.56 5.77 -14.74
N LYS A 9 5.93 6.86 -15.42
CA LYS A 9 7.19 7.58 -15.13
C LYS A 9 7.37 7.99 -13.66
N ARG A 10 6.28 8.01 -12.88
CA ARG A 10 6.19 8.51 -11.49
C ARG A 10 5.82 7.45 -10.45
N ILE A 11 5.63 6.21 -10.90
CA ILE A 11 5.24 5.09 -10.07
C ILE A 11 6.17 3.95 -10.45
N SER A 12 7.05 3.57 -9.54
CA SER A 12 7.91 2.41 -9.73
C SER A 12 7.55 1.30 -8.76
N LEU A 13 7.72 0.06 -9.22
CA LEU A 13 7.51 -1.14 -8.42
C LEU A 13 8.87 -1.74 -8.02
N SER A 14 8.98 -2.11 -6.76
CA SER A 14 9.84 -3.20 -6.30
C SER A 14 8.90 -4.32 -5.85
N ASP A 15 9.31 -5.60 -5.89
CA ASP A 15 8.48 -6.80 -5.70
C ASP A 15 7.36 -6.71 -4.63
N THR A 16 7.49 -5.85 -3.62
CA THR A 16 6.49 -5.62 -2.56
C THR A 16 6.17 -4.14 -2.25
N LYS A 17 6.74 -3.17 -2.98
CA LYS A 17 6.64 -1.73 -2.68
C LYS A 17 6.30 -0.90 -3.90
N ILE A 18 5.36 0.02 -3.71
CA ILE A 18 4.96 1.04 -4.67
C ILE A 18 5.62 2.35 -4.25
N PHE A 19 6.41 2.96 -5.13
CA PHE A 19 7.00 4.28 -4.88
C PHE A 19 6.15 5.37 -5.52
N LEU A 20 5.82 6.38 -4.72
CA LEU A 20 5.06 7.56 -5.13
C LEU A 20 6.00 8.76 -5.17
N GLU A 21 6.08 9.42 -6.32
CA GLU A 21 6.80 10.68 -6.44
C GLU A 21 6.19 11.80 -5.59
N PRO A 22 7.01 12.75 -5.11
CA PRO A 22 6.50 13.89 -4.38
C PRO A 22 5.79 14.91 -5.27
N GLY A 23 4.93 15.72 -4.64
CA GLY A 23 4.19 16.80 -5.26
C GLY A 23 2.79 16.43 -5.73
N TYR A 24 2.26 15.27 -5.33
CA TYR A 24 0.96 14.79 -5.78
C TYR A 24 0.12 14.21 -4.63
N LEU A 25 -1.19 14.29 -4.82
CA LEU A 25 -2.18 13.53 -4.09
C LEU A 25 -2.53 12.29 -4.91
N TYR A 26 -2.32 11.11 -4.33
CA TYR A 26 -2.67 9.83 -4.94
C TYR A 26 -3.92 9.24 -4.30
N LEU A 27 -4.75 8.59 -5.10
CA LEU A 27 -5.75 7.62 -4.66
C LEU A 27 -5.16 6.22 -4.79
N ILE A 28 -5.26 5.44 -3.71
CA ILE A 28 -4.84 4.06 -3.65
C ILE A 28 -6.09 3.21 -3.44
N ASP A 29 -6.41 2.37 -4.41
CA ASP A 29 -7.46 1.37 -4.30
C ASP A 29 -6.83 -0.01 -4.27
N PHE A 30 -7.32 -0.92 -3.43
CA PHE A 30 -6.83 -2.29 -3.40
C PHE A 30 -7.94 -3.30 -3.27
N ILE A 31 -7.66 -4.49 -3.80
CA ILE A 31 -8.43 -5.72 -3.56
C ILE A 31 -7.46 -6.89 -3.44
N PHE A 32 -7.61 -7.66 -2.38
CA PHE A 32 -6.90 -8.93 -2.18
C PHE A 32 -7.92 -10.03 -2.00
N LEU A 33 -7.69 -11.15 -2.67
CA LEU A 33 -8.45 -12.39 -2.58
C LEU A 33 -7.53 -13.44 -1.97
N ALA A 34 -8.03 -14.15 -0.96
CA ALA A 34 -7.24 -15.17 -0.31
C ALA A 34 -8.06 -16.40 0.07
N THR A 35 -7.34 -17.48 0.31
CA THR A 35 -7.90 -18.76 0.76
C THR A 35 -7.32 -19.23 2.10
N PRO A 36 -7.58 -18.52 3.22
CA PRO A 36 -7.16 -19.01 4.55
C PRO A 36 -7.94 -20.27 4.99
N GLU A 37 -7.59 -20.84 6.13
CA GLU A 37 -8.36 -21.95 6.73
C GLU A 37 -9.79 -21.56 7.11
N THR A 38 -10.68 -22.54 7.29
CA THR A 38 -12.02 -22.29 7.85
C THR A 38 -11.93 -21.73 9.26
N ASP A 39 -12.91 -20.91 9.65
CA ASP A 39 -12.94 -20.23 10.97
C ASP A 39 -11.66 -19.40 11.26
N SER A 40 -11.06 -18.86 10.20
CA SER A 40 -9.85 -18.04 10.24
C SER A 40 -10.11 -16.63 9.73
N PHE A 41 -9.04 -15.88 9.46
CA PHE A 41 -9.13 -14.55 8.86
C PHE A 41 -7.92 -14.21 8.01
N MET A 42 -8.11 -13.19 7.18
CA MET A 42 -7.06 -12.38 6.59
C MET A 42 -7.27 -10.93 7.03
N GLN A 43 -6.19 -10.24 7.39
CA GLN A 43 -6.20 -8.79 7.57
C GLN A 43 -5.14 -8.14 6.68
N ILE A 44 -5.57 -7.19 5.86
CA ILE A 44 -4.68 -6.38 5.04
C ILE A 44 -4.57 -5.00 5.67
N THR A 45 -3.34 -4.61 6.02
CA THR A 45 -3.05 -3.29 6.58
C THR A 45 -2.07 -2.55 5.68
N PRO A 46 -2.45 -1.40 5.08
CA PRO A 46 -1.51 -0.59 4.32
C PRO A 46 -0.36 -0.08 5.21
N LYS A 47 0.82 0.03 4.62
CA LYS A 47 2.02 0.63 5.20
C LYS A 47 2.44 1.80 4.35
N ILE A 48 2.62 2.97 4.97
CA ILE A 48 3.17 4.16 4.31
C ILE A 48 4.49 4.49 5.01
N ASN A 49 5.60 4.48 4.25
CA ASN A 49 6.95 4.65 4.77
C ASN A 49 7.26 3.68 5.93
N GLY A 50 6.84 2.42 5.78
CA GLY A 50 6.99 1.37 6.79
C GLY A 50 6.01 1.42 7.98
N VAL A 51 5.26 2.51 8.15
CA VAL A 51 4.30 2.68 9.25
C VAL A 51 2.93 2.12 8.88
N LEU A 52 2.41 1.21 9.70
CA LEU A 52 1.06 0.65 9.55
C LEU A 52 -0.01 1.74 9.65
N LYS A 53 -0.97 1.72 8.72
CA LYS A 53 -2.12 2.63 8.68
C LYS A 53 -3.38 1.87 9.03
N LEU A 54 -3.61 1.68 10.33
CA LEU A 54 -4.71 0.89 10.88
C LEU A 54 -6.11 1.42 10.46
N LEU A 55 -6.25 2.72 10.22
CA LEU A 55 -7.49 3.33 9.73
C LEU A 55 -7.92 2.79 8.35
N TYR A 56 -6.98 2.29 7.56
CA TYR A 56 -7.22 1.72 6.24
C TYR A 56 -7.05 0.20 6.24
N SER A 57 -6.98 -0.40 7.43
CA SER A 57 -6.93 -1.86 7.58
C SER A 57 -8.29 -2.46 7.29
N PHE A 58 -8.30 -3.60 6.60
CA PHE A 58 -9.51 -4.36 6.35
C PHE A 58 -9.36 -5.76 6.93
N PHE A 59 -10.28 -6.13 7.83
CA PHE A 59 -10.37 -7.47 8.43
C PHE A 59 -11.41 -8.29 7.68
N ALA A 60 -10.99 -9.44 7.15
CA ALA A 60 -11.78 -10.30 6.29
C ALA A 60 -11.84 -11.71 6.91
N PRO A 61 -12.90 -12.05 7.66
CA PRO A 61 -13.05 -13.37 8.25
C PRO A 61 -13.43 -14.42 7.19
N THR A 62 -13.26 -15.68 7.57
CA THR A 62 -13.82 -16.84 6.88
C THR A 62 -14.78 -17.57 7.81
N GLY A 63 -15.78 -18.22 7.22
CA GLY A 63 -16.72 -19.04 7.98
C GLY A 63 -16.27 -20.50 8.06
N SER A 64 -17.03 -21.31 8.79
CA SER A 64 -16.78 -22.74 8.96
C SER A 64 -16.99 -23.55 7.68
N ALA A 65 -17.73 -23.00 6.70
CA ALA A 65 -18.12 -23.67 5.47
C ALA A 65 -17.31 -23.25 4.22
N SER A 66 -16.48 -22.20 4.30
CA SER A 66 -15.74 -21.68 3.16
C SER A 66 -14.44 -21.03 3.58
N ARG A 67 -13.40 -21.28 2.76
CA ARG A 67 -12.04 -20.78 2.92
C ARG A 67 -11.80 -19.46 2.18
N ASN A 68 -12.75 -18.96 1.42
CA ASN A 68 -12.54 -17.78 0.57
C ASN A 68 -12.85 -16.50 1.32
N THR A 69 -11.96 -15.51 1.21
CA THR A 69 -12.21 -14.17 1.73
C THR A 69 -11.59 -13.09 0.85
N SER A 70 -12.08 -11.86 1.00
CA SER A 70 -11.63 -10.71 0.24
C SER A 70 -11.46 -9.49 1.13
N ALA A 71 -10.37 -8.76 0.94
CA ALA A 71 -10.12 -7.48 1.60
C ALA A 71 -9.92 -6.40 0.55
N SER A 72 -10.72 -5.34 0.61
CA SER A 72 -10.62 -4.21 -0.30
C SER A 72 -10.75 -2.90 0.44
N GLY A 73 -10.12 -1.86 -0.08
CA GLY A 73 -10.19 -0.53 0.51
C GLY A 73 -9.69 0.54 -0.44
N SER A 74 -9.95 1.78 -0.04
CA SER A 74 -9.54 2.97 -0.76
C SER A 74 -9.05 4.03 0.21
N PHE A 75 -7.93 4.67 -0.09
CA PHE A 75 -7.40 5.77 0.72
C PHE A 75 -6.56 6.73 -0.12
N THR A 76 -6.40 7.96 0.34
CA THR A 76 -5.57 8.96 -0.30
C THR A 76 -4.22 9.12 0.39
N VAL A 77 -3.18 9.40 -0.40
CA VAL A 77 -1.82 9.64 0.09
C VAL A 77 -1.31 10.96 -0.48
N PRO A 78 -1.21 12.02 0.33
CA PRO A 78 -0.52 13.24 -0.05
C PRO A 78 1.00 13.05 0.11
N VAL A 79 1.77 13.34 -0.92
CA VAL A 79 3.25 13.26 -0.89
C VAL A 79 3.83 14.67 -1.02
N MET A 80 4.31 15.24 0.07
CA MET A 80 4.65 16.68 0.20
C MET A 80 6.15 16.99 0.33
N GLY A 81 7.04 16.01 0.15
CA GLY A 81 8.48 16.19 0.34
C GLY A 81 9.30 15.14 -0.41
N ASP A 82 9.70 14.08 0.28
CA ASP A 82 10.41 12.95 -0.33
C ASP A 82 9.45 11.93 -0.94
N SER A 83 9.99 11.07 -1.81
CA SER A 83 9.26 9.92 -2.34
C SER A 83 8.71 9.07 -1.21
N THR A 84 7.47 8.63 -1.33
CA THR A 84 6.81 7.80 -0.33
C THR A 84 6.69 6.37 -0.82
N ASN A 85 7.01 5.40 0.02
CA ASN A 85 6.72 3.99 -0.27
C ASN A 85 5.37 3.59 0.34
N VAL A 86 4.59 2.85 -0.46
CA VAL A 86 3.37 2.19 -0.05
C VAL A 86 3.57 0.68 -0.20
N SER A 87 3.18 -0.07 0.82
CA SER A 87 3.18 -1.53 0.82
C SER A 87 1.99 -2.03 1.63
N PHE A 88 1.74 -3.33 1.62
CA PHE A 88 0.61 -3.94 2.34
C PHE A 88 1.14 -5.03 3.25
N ASN A 89 0.69 -5.01 4.50
CA ASN A 89 0.98 -6.02 5.50
C ASN A 89 -0.17 -7.01 5.55
N LEU A 90 0.12 -8.29 5.35
CA LEU A 90 -0.81 -9.38 5.52
C LEU A 90 -0.65 -9.96 6.93
N THR A 91 -1.73 -10.02 7.69
CA THR A 91 -1.80 -10.67 9.02
C THR A 91 -2.85 -11.78 8.98
N TYR A 92 -2.51 -12.95 9.50
CA TYR A 92 -3.39 -14.13 9.62
C TYR A 92 -2.91 -15.00 10.81
N PRO A 93 -3.72 -15.94 11.32
CA PRO A 93 -3.33 -16.79 12.45
C PRO A 93 -2.12 -17.70 12.16
N ASP A 94 -1.21 -17.84 13.13
CA ASP A 94 0.00 -18.68 13.04
C ASP A 94 -0.27 -20.17 12.77
N LYS A 95 -1.49 -20.64 13.04
CA LYS A 95 -1.89 -22.04 12.79
C LYS A 95 -2.03 -22.35 11.30
N VAL A 96 -2.09 -21.34 10.43
CA VAL A 96 -2.21 -21.49 8.98
C VAL A 96 -0.80 -21.49 8.38
N LYS A 97 -0.33 -22.63 7.85
CA LYS A 97 1.05 -22.77 7.37
C LYS A 97 1.34 -21.97 6.09
N ASN A 98 0.32 -21.73 5.25
CA ASN A 98 0.40 -20.94 4.03
C ASN A 98 -1.01 -20.45 3.66
N ILE A 99 -1.11 -19.24 3.13
CA ILE A 99 -2.34 -18.66 2.58
C ILE A 99 -2.06 -18.31 1.11
N ASP A 100 -2.82 -18.89 0.18
CA ASP A 100 -2.75 -18.45 -1.21
C ASP A 100 -3.48 -17.11 -1.30
N ILE A 101 -2.73 -16.08 -1.68
CA ILE A 101 -3.22 -14.72 -1.82
C ILE A 101 -2.86 -14.19 -3.21
N SER A 102 -3.84 -13.56 -3.83
CA SER A 102 -3.64 -12.74 -5.02
C SER A 102 -4.35 -11.41 -4.81
N GLY A 103 -3.97 -10.40 -5.58
CA GLY A 103 -4.61 -9.10 -5.43
C GLY A 103 -4.17 -8.11 -6.46
N ALA A 104 -4.82 -6.96 -6.41
CA ALA A 104 -4.47 -5.82 -7.22
C ALA A 104 -4.52 -4.51 -6.43
N VAL A 105 -3.63 -3.59 -6.80
CA VAL A 105 -3.56 -2.25 -6.22
C VAL A 105 -3.53 -1.23 -7.35
N SER A 106 -4.56 -0.41 -7.45
CA SER A 106 -4.61 0.72 -8.37
C SER A 106 -4.05 1.96 -7.69
N VAL A 107 -3.27 2.74 -8.44
CA VAL A 107 -2.71 4.02 -8.00
C VAL A 107 -3.05 5.08 -9.01
N THR A 108 -3.87 6.03 -8.60
CA THR A 108 -4.32 7.14 -9.47
C THR A 108 -3.79 8.45 -8.93
N MET A 109 -3.04 9.19 -9.75
CA MET A 109 -2.66 10.57 -9.45
C MET A 109 -3.91 11.46 -9.59
N LEU A 110 -4.42 11.99 -8.47
CA LEU A 110 -5.62 12.83 -8.48
C LEU A 110 -5.30 14.29 -8.78
N HIS A 111 -4.27 14.84 -8.12
CA HIS A 111 -3.96 16.27 -8.20
C HIS A 111 -2.49 16.55 -7.91
N LYS A 112 -1.93 17.59 -8.55
CA LYS A 112 -0.61 18.12 -8.23
C LYS A 112 -0.71 19.11 -7.08
N ILE A 113 0.00 18.87 -5.98
CA ILE A 113 -0.02 19.76 -4.82
C ILE A 113 0.87 20.97 -5.08
N LYS A 114 0.30 22.18 -4.98
CA LYS A 114 1.06 23.43 -5.09
C LYS A 114 1.94 23.62 -3.84
N ASN A 115 3.14 24.17 -4.00
CA ASN A 115 4.14 24.42 -2.94
C ASN A 115 4.75 23.17 -2.28
N CYS A 116 4.86 22.05 -3.00
CA CYS A 116 5.66 20.92 -2.55
C CYS A 116 7.16 21.25 -2.67
N SER A 117 7.76 21.76 -1.59
CA SER A 117 9.20 22.01 -1.53
C SER A 117 9.93 20.77 -1.03
N THR A 118 10.72 20.12 -1.89
CA THR A 118 11.80 19.23 -1.43
C THR A 118 12.78 20.06 -0.61
N VAL A 119 12.89 19.79 0.69
CA VAL A 119 13.93 20.41 1.53
C VAL A 119 15.27 19.97 0.95
N ARG A 120 16.01 20.87 0.31
CA ARG A 120 17.41 20.62 -0.07
C ARG A 120 18.25 20.70 1.22
N PRO A 121 18.95 19.64 1.63
CA PRO A 121 19.90 19.72 2.72
C PRO A 121 21.20 20.31 2.15
N ASP A 122 21.25 21.61 1.91
CA ASP A 122 22.55 22.28 1.77
C ASP A 122 22.41 23.81 1.88
N VAL A 123 22.55 24.31 3.11
CA VAL A 123 23.24 25.57 3.38
C VAL A 123 23.95 25.40 4.73
N SER A 124 25.20 24.96 4.69
CA SER A 124 26.14 25.10 5.79
C SER A 124 26.39 26.58 6.04
N ILE A 125 25.85 27.14 7.12
CA ILE A 125 26.25 28.45 7.61
C ILE A 125 27.61 28.28 8.29
N GLN A 126 28.69 28.61 7.59
CA GLN A 126 29.96 28.92 8.23
C GLN A 126 29.88 30.34 8.78
N ASN A 127 29.72 30.47 10.09
CA ASN A 127 29.95 31.73 10.77
C ASN A 127 31.46 31.87 11.00
N SER A 128 32.03 32.90 10.38
CA SER A 128 33.37 33.44 10.67
C SER A 128 33.39 34.15 12.01
#